data_AF-A0A382BNQ3-F1
#
_entry.id   AF-A0A382BNQ3-F1
#
_cell.length_a   1.000
_cell.length_b   1.000
_cell.length_c   1.000
_cell.angle_alpha   90.00
_cell.angle_beta   90.00
_cell.angle_gamma   90.00
#
_symmetry.space_group_name_H-M   'P 1'
#
loop_
_entity.id
_entity.type
_entity.pdbx_description
1 polymer ?
#
loop_
_entity_poly.entity_id
_entity_poly.type
_entity_poly.pdbx_seq_one_letter_code
_entity_poly.pdbx_strand_id
1 'polypeptide(L)'
;MKKNYYKPATKPTLYFIGVTTSKSSIMNLFPKWAEHLKLGACEIKGIDFLPHDETAKYRECVEFIKNDPLSKGALVTTHKIDIFLSCVDLFDFLDEHSKLMGEISCISKDGNKLLGHAKDTISSDLALNRILPEDYWKEKGGEVLCLGAGGAAIAI
;
A
#
# COMPACT_ATOMS: atom_id res chain seq x y z
N MET A 1 18.70 4.84 16.92
CA MET A 1 17.63 4.77 15.91
C MET A 1 18.01 3.71 14.88
N LYS A 2 17.11 2.77 14.53
CA LYS A 2 17.41 1.80 13.47
C LYS A 2 17.29 2.52 12.13
N LYS A 3 18.42 2.79 11.48
CA LYS A 3 18.44 3.27 10.10
C LYS A 3 17.96 2.12 9.22
N ASN A 4 16.98 2.36 8.34
CA ASN A 4 16.64 1.38 7.32
C ASN A 4 17.86 1.20 6.41
N TYR A 5 18.28 -0.04 6.21
CA TYR A 5 19.44 -0.35 5.39
C TYR A 5 18.97 -1.02 4.11
N TYR A 6 18.90 -0.24 3.03
CA TYR A 6 18.42 -0.69 1.74
C TYR A 6 19.52 -1.49 1.03
N LYS A 7 19.28 -2.80 0.85
CA LYS A 7 20.14 -3.67 0.06
C LYS A 7 19.44 -3.97 -1.27
N PRO A 8 20.13 -3.83 -2.42
CA PRO A 8 19.56 -4.21 -3.71
C PRO A 8 18.96 -5.61 -3.67
N ALA A 9 17.78 -5.76 -4.28
CA ALA A 9 17.11 -7.05 -4.28
C ALA A 9 17.86 -8.04 -5.17
N THR A 10 17.97 -9.30 -4.75
CA THR A 10 18.65 -10.36 -5.51
C THR A 10 17.67 -11.23 -6.33
N LYS A 11 16.37 -11.02 -6.13
CA LYS A 11 15.24 -11.64 -6.82
C LYS A 11 14.04 -10.69 -6.79
N PRO A 12 13.02 -10.86 -7.65
CA PRO A 12 11.83 -10.04 -7.61
C PRO A 12 11.28 -9.90 -6.18
N THR A 13 11.09 -8.68 -5.71
CA THR A 13 10.72 -8.40 -4.31
C THR A 13 9.58 -7.38 -4.27
N LEU A 14 8.51 -7.73 -3.59
CA LEU A 14 7.48 -6.79 -3.14
C LEU A 14 7.81 -6.33 -1.72
N TYR A 15 7.57 -5.07 -1.39
CA TYR A 15 7.76 -4.57 -0.02
C TYR A 15 6.43 -4.39 0.72
N PHE A 16 6.47 -4.52 2.04
CA PHE A 16 5.37 -4.15 2.93
C PHE A 16 5.88 -3.07 3.89
N ILE A 17 5.35 -1.87 3.79
CA ILE A 17 5.79 -0.69 4.56
C ILE A 17 4.83 -0.45 5.73
N GLY A 18 5.36 -0.44 6.95
CA GLY A 18 4.55 -0.32 8.17
C GLY A 18 5.36 -0.01 9.42
N VAL A 19 4.85 -0.40 10.59
CA VAL A 19 5.52 -0.17 11.90
C VAL A 19 6.14 -1.45 12.45
N THR A 20 5.44 -2.59 12.33
CA THR A 20 5.91 -3.93 12.73
C THR A 20 5.55 -4.95 11.67
N THR A 21 6.12 -4.76 10.48
CA THR A 21 5.79 -5.47 9.24
C THR A 21 5.95 -6.98 9.34
N SER A 22 6.91 -7.48 10.13
CA SER A 22 7.12 -8.91 10.37
C SER A 22 5.93 -9.62 11.03
N LYS A 23 5.05 -8.90 11.72
CA LYS A 23 3.83 -9.43 12.35
C LYS A 23 2.62 -9.43 11.42
N SER A 24 2.73 -8.87 10.22
CA SER A 24 1.62 -8.80 9.29
C SER A 24 1.31 -10.16 8.67
N SER A 25 0.02 -10.48 8.55
CA SER A 25 -0.45 -11.71 7.90
C SER A 25 0.02 -11.82 6.45
N ILE A 26 0.29 -10.69 5.79
CA ILE A 26 0.76 -10.65 4.40
C ILE A 26 2.09 -11.37 4.21
N MET A 27 2.94 -11.43 5.25
CA MET A 27 4.21 -12.16 5.20
C MET A 27 4.00 -13.66 5.01
N ASN A 28 2.87 -14.19 5.49
CA ASN A 28 2.49 -15.59 5.34
C ASN A 28 1.55 -15.84 4.14
N LEU A 29 0.76 -14.83 3.74
CA LEU A 29 -0.21 -14.94 2.66
C LEU A 29 0.42 -14.70 1.28
N PHE A 30 1.28 -13.71 1.14
CA PHE A 30 1.89 -13.37 -0.14
C PHE A 30 2.64 -14.54 -0.80
N PRO A 31 3.43 -15.36 -0.07
CA PRO A 31 4.07 -16.52 -0.68
C PRO A 31 3.07 -17.50 -1.33
N LYS A 32 1.90 -17.70 -0.72
CA LYS A 32 0.83 -18.54 -1.25
C LYS A 32 0.19 -17.92 -2.50
N TRP A 33 0.01 -16.60 -2.49
CA TRP A 33 -0.48 -15.88 -3.67
C TRP A 33 0.54 -15.92 -4.81
N ALA A 34 1.83 -15.75 -4.51
CA ALA A 34 2.90 -15.82 -5.49
C ALA A 34 2.98 -17.19 -6.16
N GLU A 35 2.79 -18.27 -5.38
CA GLU A 35 2.67 -19.63 -5.92
C GLU A 35 1.43 -19.78 -6.80
N HIS A 36 0.25 -19.39 -6.31
CA HIS A 36 -1.01 -19.53 -7.03
C HIS A 36 -1.04 -18.73 -8.35
N LEU A 37 -0.52 -17.51 -8.32
CA LEU A 37 -0.42 -16.61 -9.47
C LEU A 37 0.82 -16.86 -10.34
N LYS A 38 1.64 -17.85 -9.98
CA LYS A 38 2.86 -18.25 -10.71
C LYS A 38 3.86 -17.09 -10.90
N LEU A 39 4.07 -16.29 -9.86
CA LEU A 39 4.99 -15.13 -9.85
C LEU A 39 6.48 -15.53 -9.75
N GLY A 40 6.80 -16.81 -9.84
CA GLY A 40 8.16 -17.33 -9.74
C GLY A 40 8.76 -17.15 -8.34
N ALA A 41 10.05 -16.82 -8.27
CA ALA A 41 10.78 -16.64 -7.01
C ALA A 41 10.51 -15.29 -6.31
N CYS A 42 9.36 -14.66 -6.58
CA CYS A 42 9.01 -13.37 -6.00
C CYS A 42 8.84 -13.50 -4.49
N GLU A 43 9.52 -12.64 -3.73
CA GLU A 43 9.43 -12.62 -2.26
C GLU A 43 8.77 -11.32 -1.75
N ILE A 44 8.40 -11.32 -0.47
CA ILE A 44 7.95 -10.12 0.24
C ILE A 44 8.91 -9.78 1.37
N LYS A 45 9.22 -8.48 1.54
CA LYS A 45 10.07 -7.97 2.61
C LYS A 45 9.42 -6.79 3.34
N GLY A 46 9.57 -6.77 4.66
CA GLY A 46 9.10 -5.67 5.50
C GLY A 46 10.06 -4.49 5.53
N ILE A 47 9.52 -3.26 5.55
CA ILE A 47 10.25 -2.03 5.85
C ILE A 47 9.49 -1.31 6.97
N ASP A 48 10.13 -1.17 8.13
CA ASP A 48 9.54 -0.55 9.30
C ASP A 48 9.94 0.93 9.42
N PHE A 49 8.97 1.77 9.78
CA PHE A 49 9.16 3.16 10.18
C PHE A 49 8.49 3.41 11.53
N LEU A 50 8.96 4.43 12.25
CA LEU A 50 8.19 4.97 13.36
C LEU A 50 6.92 5.66 12.82
N PRO A 51 5.80 5.69 13.58
CA PRO A 51 4.66 6.52 13.21
C PRO A 51 5.09 7.97 12.99
N HIS A 52 4.69 8.57 11.87
CA HIS A 52 5.06 9.93 11.46
C HIS A 52 6.58 10.16 11.46
N ASP A 53 7.33 9.25 10.84
CA ASP A 53 8.77 9.37 10.72
C ASP A 53 9.17 10.57 9.83
N GLU A 54 10.47 10.85 9.75
CA GLU A 54 10.98 11.96 8.95
C GLU A 54 10.73 11.75 7.45
N THR A 55 10.24 12.80 6.76
CA THR A 55 10.04 12.86 5.30
C THR A 55 11.21 12.28 4.51
N ALA A 56 12.44 12.61 4.88
CA ALA A 56 13.64 12.13 4.20
C ALA A 56 13.74 10.58 4.16
N LYS A 57 13.28 9.89 5.21
CA LYS A 57 13.32 8.42 5.27
C LYS A 57 12.27 7.78 4.37
N TYR A 58 11.09 8.38 4.26
CA TYR A 58 10.08 7.94 3.29
C TYR A 58 10.56 8.13 1.85
N ARG A 59 11.22 9.26 1.57
CA ARG A 59 11.82 9.52 0.24
C ARG A 59 12.90 8.52 -0.10
N GLU A 60 13.85 8.26 0.81
CA GLU A 60 14.91 7.26 0.62
C GLU A 60 14.31 5.88 0.27
N CYS A 61 13.23 5.48 0.96
CA CYS A 61 12.51 4.24 0.69
C CYS A 61 11.88 4.18 -0.70
N VAL A 62 11.14 5.23 -1.07
CA VAL A 62 10.44 5.30 -2.36
C VAL A 62 11.45 5.37 -3.51
N GLU A 63 12.53 6.14 -3.36
CA GLU A 63 13.63 6.20 -4.33
C GLU A 63 14.32 4.85 -4.49
N PHE A 64 14.56 4.12 -3.39
CA PHE A 64 15.10 2.76 -3.45
C PHE A 64 14.18 1.83 -4.27
N ILE A 65 12.87 1.81 -4.00
CA ILE A 65 11.90 0.99 -4.74
C ILE A 65 11.83 1.40 -6.22
N LYS A 66 11.88 2.71 -6.50
CA LYS A 66 11.88 3.25 -7.87
C LYS A 66 13.10 2.78 -8.65
N ASN A 67 14.28 2.89 -8.06
CA ASN A 67 15.55 2.71 -8.76
C ASN A 67 16.06 1.25 -8.78
N ASP A 68 15.64 0.41 -7.82
CA ASP A 68 16.06 -0.99 -7.81
C ASP A 68 15.23 -1.81 -8.85
N PRO A 69 15.89 -2.52 -9.79
CA PRO A 69 15.21 -3.18 -10.91
C PRO A 69 14.41 -4.43 -10.50
N LEU A 70 14.74 -5.02 -9.36
CA LEU A 70 14.09 -6.22 -8.84
C LEU A 70 13.02 -5.90 -7.79
N SER A 71 12.98 -4.67 -7.29
CA SER A 71 11.87 -4.12 -6.52
C SER A 71 10.65 -3.95 -7.41
N LYS A 72 9.58 -4.69 -7.11
CA LYS A 72 8.34 -4.74 -7.91
C LYS A 72 7.27 -3.77 -7.43
N GLY A 73 7.49 -3.11 -6.30
CA GLY A 73 6.56 -2.18 -5.69
C GLY A 73 6.45 -2.39 -4.19
N ALA A 74 5.42 -1.79 -3.59
CA ALA A 74 5.15 -1.94 -2.17
C ALA A 74 3.65 -1.85 -1.85
N LEU A 75 3.26 -2.50 -0.76
CA LEU A 75 2.02 -2.25 -0.05
C LEU A 75 2.33 -1.41 1.18
N VAL A 76 1.49 -0.42 1.48
CA VAL A 76 1.70 0.54 2.57
C VAL A 76 0.52 0.43 3.53
N THR A 77 0.79 0.42 4.84
CA THR A 77 -0.26 0.38 5.88
C THR A 77 -0.36 1.66 6.70
N THR A 78 0.35 1.79 7.83
CA THR A 78 0.24 2.96 8.72
C THR A 78 0.67 4.27 8.06
N HIS A 79 1.58 4.22 7.08
CA HIS A 79 2.31 5.38 6.56
C HIS A 79 1.78 5.94 5.22
N LYS A 80 0.53 5.62 4.83
CA LYS A 80 0.02 5.95 3.48
C LYS A 80 -0.03 7.45 3.20
N ILE A 81 -0.51 8.21 4.18
CA ILE A 81 -0.60 9.67 4.11
C ILE A 81 0.81 10.28 4.17
N ASP A 82 1.65 9.80 5.10
CA ASP A 82 3.02 10.30 5.23
C ASP A 82 3.85 10.08 3.95
N ILE A 83 3.69 8.92 3.29
CA ILE A 83 4.32 8.64 1.99
C ILE A 83 3.76 9.56 0.90
N PHE A 84 2.44 9.76 0.83
CA PHE A 84 1.85 10.67 -0.16
C PHE A 84 2.43 12.08 0.00
N LEU A 85 2.34 12.65 1.21
CA LEU A 85 2.82 14.01 1.48
C LEU A 85 4.33 14.16 1.26
N SER A 86 5.10 13.11 1.56
CA SER A 86 6.56 13.15 1.45
C SER A 86 7.11 12.89 0.06
N CYS A 87 6.36 12.16 -0.79
CA CYS A 87 6.90 11.54 -2.00
C CYS A 87 6.04 11.73 -3.25
N VAL A 88 4.94 12.48 -3.21
CA VAL A 88 4.03 12.66 -4.36
C VAL A 88 4.75 13.07 -5.65
N ASP A 89 5.78 13.91 -5.56
CA ASP A 89 6.62 14.37 -6.67
C ASP A 89 7.49 13.26 -7.29
N LEU A 90 7.68 12.14 -6.61
CA LEU A 90 8.46 11.00 -7.10
C LEU A 90 7.65 10.04 -7.97
N PHE A 91 6.31 10.15 -7.96
CA PHE A 91 5.41 9.30 -8.72
C PHE A 91 5.13 9.89 -10.10
N ASP A 92 5.23 9.04 -11.12
CA ASP A 92 4.94 9.39 -12.51
C ASP A 92 3.42 9.33 -12.79
N PHE A 93 2.65 8.67 -11.93
CA PHE A 93 1.20 8.59 -11.97
C PHE A 93 0.62 8.38 -10.57
N LEU A 94 -0.52 9.01 -10.31
CA LEU A 94 -1.40 8.74 -9.17
C LEU A 94 -2.80 8.43 -9.68
N ASP A 95 -3.44 7.39 -9.15
CA ASP A 95 -4.86 7.17 -9.42
C ASP A 95 -5.77 8.19 -8.72
N GLU A 96 -7.02 8.26 -9.17
CA GLU A 96 -7.99 9.25 -8.67
C GLU A 96 -8.27 9.07 -7.17
N HIS A 97 -8.28 7.84 -6.67
CA HIS A 97 -8.43 7.58 -5.24
C HIS A 97 -7.25 8.12 -4.43
N SER A 98 -6.00 7.90 -4.88
CA SER A 98 -4.82 8.46 -4.23
C SER A 98 -4.85 9.98 -4.17
N LYS A 99 -5.24 10.65 -5.27
CA LYS A 99 -5.36 12.12 -5.30
C LYS A 99 -6.45 12.64 -4.37
N LEU A 100 -7.62 12.00 -4.40
CA LEU A 100 -8.78 12.42 -3.62
C LEU A 100 -8.53 12.26 -2.11
N MET A 101 -7.94 11.14 -1.70
CA MET A 101 -7.74 10.82 -0.30
C MET A 101 -6.42 11.35 0.27
N GLY A 102 -5.48 11.77 -0.60
CA GLY A 102 -4.16 12.21 -0.18
C GLY A 102 -3.33 11.09 0.45
N GLU A 103 -3.45 9.86 -0.09
CA GLU A 103 -2.75 8.69 0.43
C GLU A 103 -2.25 7.73 -0.66
N ILE A 104 -1.25 6.92 -0.34
CA ILE A 104 -0.74 5.85 -1.21
C ILE A 104 -0.69 4.54 -0.41
N SER A 105 -1.62 3.63 -0.69
CA SER A 105 -1.65 2.28 -0.09
C SER A 105 -0.96 1.21 -0.93
N CYS A 106 -0.71 1.50 -2.20
CA CYS A 106 0.02 0.64 -3.12
C CYS A 106 0.95 1.44 -4.02
N ILE A 107 2.20 0.99 -4.11
CA ILE A 107 3.22 1.46 -5.04
C ILE A 107 3.44 0.34 -6.06
N SER A 108 3.31 0.65 -7.35
CA SER A 108 3.57 -0.30 -8.44
C SER A 108 4.51 0.31 -9.48
N LYS A 109 5.02 -0.53 -10.39
CA LYS A 109 5.91 -0.11 -11.47
C LYS A 109 5.38 -0.57 -12.82
N ASP A 110 5.43 0.33 -13.80
CA ASP A 110 5.22 0.04 -15.21
C ASP A 110 6.48 0.45 -15.99
N GLY A 111 7.33 -0.54 -16.28
CA GLY A 111 8.69 -0.29 -16.75
C GLY A 111 9.47 0.59 -15.77
N ASN A 112 9.84 1.79 -16.22
CA ASN A 112 10.57 2.78 -15.43
C ASN A 112 9.66 3.76 -14.67
N LYS A 113 8.35 3.70 -14.88
CA LYS A 113 7.39 4.57 -14.21
C LYS A 113 7.04 4.03 -12.83
N LEU A 114 6.98 4.91 -11.85
CA LEU A 114 6.47 4.63 -10.51
C LEU A 114 5.03 5.13 -10.39
N LEU A 115 4.13 4.25 -9.98
CA LEU A 115 2.70 4.51 -9.90
C LEU A 115 2.25 4.41 -8.45
N GLY A 116 1.45 5.36 -8.00
CA GLY A 116 0.82 5.38 -6.68
C GLY A 116 -0.67 5.14 -6.80
N HIS A 117 -1.18 4.28 -5.93
CA HIS A 117 -2.57 3.90 -5.89
C HIS A 117 -3.09 3.86 -4.46
N ALA A 118 -4.37 4.16 -4.31
CA ALA A 118 -5.10 3.87 -3.09
C ALA A 118 -6.16 2.80 -3.37
N LYS A 119 -6.05 1.67 -2.67
CA LYS A 119 -6.83 0.45 -2.92
C LYS A 119 -7.89 0.17 -1.85
N ASP A 120 -7.89 0.92 -0.76
CA ASP A 120 -8.77 0.67 0.38
C ASP A 120 -10.25 0.79 -0.02
N THR A 121 -10.61 1.85 -0.76
CA THR A 121 -11.97 2.06 -1.30
C THR A 121 -12.48 0.88 -2.11
N ILE A 122 -11.63 0.36 -3.01
CA ILE A 122 -11.95 -0.79 -3.88
C ILE A 122 -12.17 -2.05 -3.03
N SER A 123 -11.28 -2.32 -2.07
CA SER A 123 -11.42 -3.50 -1.21
C SER A 123 -12.61 -3.42 -0.27
N SER A 124 -12.92 -2.22 0.24
CA SER A 124 -14.07 -1.97 1.10
C SER A 124 -15.38 -2.14 0.33
N ASP A 125 -15.47 -1.64 -0.90
CA ASP A 125 -16.63 -1.84 -1.78
C ASP A 125 -16.87 -3.33 -2.06
N LEU A 126 -15.82 -4.07 -2.45
CA LEU A 126 -15.92 -5.51 -2.69
C LEU A 126 -16.36 -6.28 -1.44
N ALA A 127 -15.85 -5.91 -0.26
CA ALA A 127 -16.24 -6.53 1.00
C ALA A 127 -17.70 -6.23 1.35
N LEU A 128 -18.12 -4.97 1.21
CA LEU A 128 -19.46 -4.52 1.52
C LEU A 128 -20.50 -5.20 0.61
N ASN A 129 -20.25 -5.24 -0.69
CA ASN A 129 -21.09 -5.94 -1.67
C ASN A 129 -21.16 -7.46 -1.45
N ARG A 130 -20.19 -8.05 -0.73
CA ARG A 130 -20.23 -9.47 -0.39
C ARG A 130 -21.04 -9.77 0.87
N ILE A 131 -21.18 -8.78 1.76
CA ILE A 131 -21.85 -8.93 3.06
C ILE A 131 -23.31 -8.47 2.97
N LEU A 132 -23.58 -7.40 2.21
CA LEU A 132 -24.91 -6.86 2.04
C LEU A 132 -25.70 -7.59 0.95
N PRO A 133 -27.03 -7.70 1.08
CA PRO A 133 -27.90 -8.08 -0.03
C PRO A 133 -27.76 -7.13 -1.22
N GLU A 134 -28.05 -7.63 -2.42
CA GLU A 134 -28.21 -6.79 -3.61
C GLU A 134 -29.26 -5.70 -3.37
N ASP A 135 -29.04 -4.51 -3.92
CA ASP A 135 -29.90 -3.32 -3.77
C ASP A 135 -30.19 -2.85 -2.32
N TYR A 136 -29.45 -3.33 -1.31
CA TYR A 136 -29.66 -2.99 0.11
C TYR A 136 -29.84 -1.49 0.36
N TRP A 137 -28.95 -0.67 -0.18
CA TRP A 137 -29.00 0.79 0.00
C TRP A 137 -30.26 1.42 -0.60
N LYS A 138 -30.66 0.96 -1.79
CA LYS A 138 -31.80 1.50 -2.53
C LYS A 138 -33.13 1.09 -1.89
N GLU A 139 -33.25 -0.15 -1.42
CA GLU A 139 -34.49 -0.66 -0.85
C GLU A 139 -34.67 -0.32 0.64
N LYS A 140 -33.59 -0.30 1.40
CA LYS A 140 -33.63 -0.15 2.87
C LYS A 140 -33.26 1.25 3.33
N GLY A 141 -32.70 2.10 2.46
CA GLY A 141 -32.25 3.44 2.83
C GLY A 141 -31.16 3.40 3.90
N GLY A 142 -30.15 2.54 3.69
CA GLY A 142 -29.13 2.25 4.70
C GLY A 142 -28.41 3.48 5.23
N GLU A 143 -27.99 3.43 6.49
CA GLU A 143 -27.21 4.46 7.16
C GLU A 143 -25.79 3.95 7.45
N VAL A 144 -24.82 4.86 7.47
CA VAL A 144 -23.41 4.55 7.77
C VAL A 144 -22.98 5.28 9.03
N LEU A 145 -22.44 4.53 9.99
CA LEU A 145 -21.69 5.07 11.12
C LEU A 145 -20.21 4.82 10.90
N CYS A 146 -19.47 5.87 10.49
CA CYS A 146 -18.02 5.80 10.35
C CYS A 146 -17.35 6.27 11.65
N LEU A 147 -16.59 5.38 12.31
CA LEU A 147 -15.91 5.67 13.57
C LEU A 147 -14.41 5.84 13.32
N GLY A 148 -13.92 7.07 13.49
CA GLY A 148 -12.51 7.45 13.32
C GLY A 148 -12.30 8.51 12.25
N ALA A 149 -11.08 9.03 12.15
CA ALA A 149 -10.71 10.09 11.21
C ALA A 149 -9.32 9.86 10.57
N GLY A 150 -8.86 8.60 10.56
CA GLY A 150 -7.60 8.20 9.91
C GLY A 150 -7.79 7.77 8.45
N GLY A 151 -6.71 7.35 7.78
CA GLY A 151 -6.76 6.94 6.36
C GLY A 151 -7.80 5.87 6.04
N ALA A 152 -8.02 4.90 6.94
CA ALA A 152 -9.07 3.90 6.77
C ALA A 152 -10.49 4.49 6.78
N ALA A 153 -10.74 5.54 7.58
CA ALA A 153 -12.02 6.22 7.63
C ALA A 153 -12.25 7.13 6.41
N ILE A 154 -11.17 7.69 5.84
CA ILE A 154 -11.23 8.48 4.59
C ILE A 154 -11.60 7.59 3.38
N ALA A 155 -11.23 6.31 3.43
CA ALA A 155 -11.51 5.35 2.36
C ALA A 155 -12.92 4.72 2.41
N ILE A 156 -13.71 5.01 3.46
CA ILE A 156 -15.10 4.55 3.65
C ILE A 156 -16.05 5.69 3.34
#